data_AF-A0A7Y0S5Q6-F1
#
_entry.id   AF-A0A7Y0S5Q6-F1
#
_cell.length_a   1.000
_cell.length_b   1.000
_cell.length_c   1.000
_cell.angle_alpha   90.00
_cell.angle_beta   90.00
_cell.angle_gamma   90.00
#
_symmetry.space_group_name_H-M   'P 1'
#
loop_
_entity.id
_entity.type
_entity.pdbx_description
1 polymer ?
#
loop_
_entity_poly.entity_id
_entity_poly.type
_entity_poly.pdbx_seq_one_letter_code
_entity_poly.pdbx_strand_id
1 'polypeptide(L)' 'ADVSDAVAYNVAKAVFEDFDTFKRLHPAFANLKKEDMVKAGISIPLHPGAVKYYKEVGLLK' A
#
# COMPACT_ATOMS: atom_id res chain seq x y z
N ALA A 1 2.25 12.45 11.37
CA ALA A 1 3.21 11.53 10.73
C ALA A 1 4.36 12.37 10.26
N ASP A 2 5.59 11.96 10.55
CA ASP A 2 6.79 12.77 10.30
C ASP A 2 7.24 12.73 8.84
N VAL A 3 6.65 11.82 8.05
CA VAL A 3 6.86 11.69 6.61
C VAL A 3 5.85 12.56 5.87
N SER A 4 6.29 13.19 4.76
CA SER A 4 5.39 13.99 3.93
C SER A 4 4.38 13.12 3.16
N ASP A 5 3.21 13.68 2.87
CA ASP A 5 2.18 13.00 2.09
C ASP A 5 2.66 12.58 0.70
N ALA A 6 3.47 13.40 0.05
CA ALA A 6 4.05 13.08 -1.26
C ALA A 6 4.95 11.83 -1.19
N VAL A 7 5.78 11.72 -0.15
CA VAL A 7 6.64 10.55 0.04
C VAL A 7 5.81 9.30 0.32
N ALA A 8 4.86 9.37 1.25
CA ALA A 8 4.00 8.23 1.57
C ALA A 8 3.15 7.78 0.36
N TYR A 9 2.65 8.72 -0.44
CA TYR A 9 1.94 8.44 -1.68
C TYR A 9 2.85 7.69 -2.68
N ASN A 10 4.05 8.20 -2.92
CA ASN A 10 4.98 7.61 -3.88
C ASN A 10 5.45 6.21 -3.45
N VAL A 11 5.67 5.99 -2.16
CA VAL A 11 6.01 4.66 -1.63
C VAL A 11 4.86 3.68 -1.83
N ALA A 12 3.63 4.06 -1.46
CA ALA A 12 2.45 3.21 -1.69
C ALA A 12 2.27 2.91 -3.19
N LYS A 13 2.40 3.92 -4.04
CA LYS A 13 2.31 3.77 -5.50
C LYS A 13 3.35 2.78 -6.04
N ALA A 14 4.62 2.94 -5.67
CA ALA A 14 5.71 2.09 -6.14
C ALA A 14 5.49 0.61 -5.77
N VAL A 15 5.00 0.32 -4.57
CA VAL A 15 4.72 -1.06 -4.13
C VAL A 15 3.59 -1.71 -4.93
N PHE A 16 2.52 -0.96 -5.21
CA PHE A 16 1.29 -1.51 -5.79
C PHE A 16 1.26 -1.47 -7.33
N GLU A 17 2.01 -0.59 -7.99
CA GLU A 17 2.10 -0.56 -9.46
C GLU A 17 2.96 -1.69 -10.02
N ASP A 18 4.06 -2.06 -9.35
CA ASP A 18 4.92 -3.18 -9.73
C ASP A 18 4.81 -4.35 -8.74
N PHE A 19 3.55 -4.75 -8.49
CA PHE A 19 3.22 -5.69 -7.43
C PHE A 19 3.82 -7.08 -7.65
N ASP A 20 3.91 -7.55 -8.90
CA ASP A 20 4.50 -8.85 -9.20
C ASP A 20 5.99 -8.86 -8.88
N THR A 21 6.71 -7.77 -9.17
CA THR A 21 8.11 -7.64 -8.76
C THR A 21 8.24 -7.59 -7.25
N PHE A 22 7.39 -6.83 -6.57
CA PHE A 22 7.38 -6.77 -5.11
C PHE A 22 7.20 -8.16 -4.48
N LYS A 23 6.27 -8.97 -5.01
CA LYS A 23 6.04 -10.35 -4.53
C LYS A 23 7.24 -11.28 -4.70
N ARG A 24 8.15 -11.00 -5.65
CA ARG A 24 9.39 -11.78 -5.84
C ARG A 24 10.47 -11.49 -4.79
N LEU A 25 10.35 -10.40 -4.03
CA LEU A 25 11.38 -10.00 -3.06
C LEU A 25 11.49 -10.98 -1.88
N HIS A 26 10.41 -11.70 -1.53
CA HIS A 26 10.45 -12.67 -0.44
C HIS A 26 9.35 -13.74 -0.58
N PRO A 27 9.60 -15.04 -0.28
CA PRO A 27 8.59 -16.10 -0.38
C PRO A 27 7.30 -15.84 0.41
N ALA A 28 7.39 -15.14 1.55
CA ALA A 28 6.22 -14.77 2.35
C ALA A 28 5.20 -13.90 1.60
N PHE A 29 5.63 -13.20 0.54
CA PHE A 29 4.76 -12.33 -0.25
C PHE A 29 3.98 -13.08 -1.34
N ALA A 30 4.24 -14.37 -1.58
CA ALA A 30 3.65 -15.14 -2.67
C ALA A 30 2.11 -15.12 -2.67
N ASN A 31 1.50 -15.07 -1.48
CA ASN A 31 0.04 -15.10 -1.32
C ASN A 31 -0.58 -13.73 -1.05
N LEU A 32 0.20 -12.64 -1.11
CA LEU A 32 -0.35 -11.31 -0.91
C LEU A 32 -1.36 -10.95 -2.01
N LYS A 33 -2.44 -10.33 -1.56
CA LYS A 33 -3.47 -9.69 -2.38
C LYS A 33 -3.54 -8.20 -1.99
N LYS A 34 -3.69 -7.33 -2.99
CA LYS A 34 -3.66 -5.87 -2.80
C LYS A 34 -4.76 -5.41 -1.84
N GLU A 35 -5.93 -6.03 -1.92
CA GLU A 35 -7.11 -5.72 -1.11
C GLU A 35 -6.89 -6.04 0.36
N ASP A 36 -6.19 -7.14 0.65
CA ASP A 36 -5.91 -7.58 2.01
C ASP A 36 -4.89 -6.65 2.68
N MET A 37 -3.90 -6.16 1.92
CA MET A 37 -2.86 -5.24 2.41
C MET A 37 -3.40 -3.90 2.91
N VAL A 38 -4.57 -3.48 2.44
CA VAL A 38 -5.18 -2.18 2.78
C VAL A 38 -6.32 -2.32 3.80
N LYS A 39 -6.75 -3.54 4.12
CA LYS A 39 -7.92 -3.79 5.00
C LYS A 39 -7.59 -4.64 6.22
N ALA A 40 -6.68 -5.60 6.09
CA ALA A 40 -6.38 -6.54 7.17
C ALA A 40 -5.44 -5.90 8.21
N GLY A 41 -5.78 -6.07 9.48
CA GLY A 41 -4.85 -5.81 10.60
C GLY A 41 -4.50 -4.34 10.86
N ILE A 42 -5.30 -3.39 10.39
CA ILE A 42 -5.06 -1.97 10.63
C ILE A 42 -5.56 -1.59 12.02
N SER A 43 -4.64 -1.46 12.97
CA SER A 43 -4.91 -1.02 14.36
C SER A 43 -4.71 0.48 14.58
N ILE A 44 -4.07 1.17 13.64
CA ILE A 44 -3.78 2.61 13.69
C ILE A 44 -4.20 3.31 12.40
N PRO A 45 -4.43 4.63 12.41
CA PRO A 45 -4.79 5.36 11.20
C PRO A 45 -3.73 5.24 10.10
N LEU A 46 -4.19 5.07 8.86
CA LEU A 46 -3.31 5.10 7.69
C LEU A 46 -2.78 6.50 7.42
N HIS A 47 -1.58 6.58 6.84
CA HIS A 47 -0.98 7.84 6.40
C HIS A 47 -1.83 8.52 5.31
N PRO A 48 -2.09 9.84 5.36
CA PRO A 48 -2.95 10.51 4.38
C PRO A 48 -2.47 10.35 2.92
N GLY A 49 -1.16 10.51 2.66
CA GLY A 49 -0.56 10.19 1.35
C GLY A 49 -0.87 8.77 0.81
N ALA A 50 -0.80 7.74 1.66
CA ALA A 50 -1.13 6.37 1.25
C ALA A 50 -2.64 6.19 1.01
N VAL A 51 -3.49 6.78 1.88
CA VAL A 51 -4.95 6.79 1.72
C VAL A 51 -5.36 7.39 0.37
N LYS A 52 -4.72 8.49 -0.05
CA LYS A 52 -4.96 9.11 -1.35
C LYS A 52 -4.76 8.11 -2.49
N TYR A 53 -3.60 7.45 -2.52
CA TYR A 53 -3.32 6.44 -3.55
C TYR A 53 -4.33 5.29 -3.53
N TYR A 54 -4.59 4.71 -2.34
CA TYR A 54 -5.53 3.59 -2.23
C TYR A 54 -6.95 3.92 -2.70
N LYS A 55 -7.40 5.16 -2.52
CA LYS A 55 -8.69 5.63 -3.06
C LYS A 55 -8.67 5.78 -4.57
N GLU A 56 -7.60 6.34 -5.14
CA GLU A 56 -7.44 6.50 -6.60
C GLU A 56 -7.49 5.16 -7.35
N VAL A 57 -6.89 4.12 -6.77
CA VAL A 57 -6.87 2.78 -7.38
C VAL A 57 -8.02 1.87 -6.91
N GLY A 58 -8.98 2.40 -6.13
CA GLY A 58 -10.18 1.68 -5.71
C GLY A 58 -9.98 0.60 -4.64
N LEU A 59 -8.82 0.58 -3.96
CA LEU A 59 -8.52 -0.37 -2.88
C LEU A 59 -9.19 0.03 -1.55
N LEU A 60 -9.42 1.33 -1.36
CA LEU A 60 -10.09 1.91 -0.19
C LEU A 60 -11.24 2.81 -0.65
N LYS A 61 -12.40 2.71 0.01
CA LYS A 61 -13.58 3.56 -0.24
C LYS A 61 -13.70 4.61 0.87
#